data_AF-A0A644ZG11-F1
#
_entry.id   AF-A0A644ZG11-F1
#
_cell.length_a   1.000
_cell.length_b   1.000
_cell.length_c   1.000
_cell.angle_alpha   90.00
_cell.angle_beta   90.00
_cell.angle_gamma   90.00
#
_symmetry.space_group_name_H-M   'P 1'
#
loop_
_entity.id
_entity.type
_entity.pdbx_description
1 polymer ?
#
loop_
_entity_poly.entity_id
_entity_poly.type
_entity_poly.pdbx_seq_one_letter_code
_entity_poly.pdbx_strand_id
1 'polypeptide(L)'
;MRLNFANPVQGLSGKYKSAADIGISTSSYVDSDGGINSEISNGGKIYVDEDKLRKALEEDPDIVYKIFGTSGETNSTQGVATRLYNQLYDSMKSIKDVAGYPDSTDVTSSLAKQLEDFDDRLYSMTDRLQQMEDRYYKQFDAMETALSKLTQQSSWLSQQFSG
;
A
#
# COMPACT_ATOMS: atom_id res chain seq x y z
N MET A 1 -0.32 15.15 8.14
CA MET A 1 0.93 15.96 8.14
C MET A 1 0.63 17.44 8.17
N ARG A 2 -0.04 18.04 7.17
CA ARG A 2 -0.34 19.49 7.13
C ARG A 2 -1.08 20.00 8.38
N LEU A 3 -2.09 19.26 8.82
CA LEU A 3 -2.86 19.56 10.03
C LEU A 3 -2.02 19.57 11.29
N ASN A 4 -0.88 18.86 11.33
CA ASN A 4 -0.02 18.86 12.52
C ASN A 4 0.62 20.24 12.75
N PHE A 5 0.84 21.01 11.69
CA PHE A 5 1.37 22.38 11.74
C PHE A 5 0.29 23.44 11.98
N ALA A 6 -0.92 23.23 11.44
CA ALA A 6 -2.01 24.18 11.52
C ALA A 6 -2.84 24.04 12.82
N ASN A 7 -2.97 22.82 13.36
CA ASN A 7 -3.78 22.60 14.55
C ASN A 7 -3.06 23.13 15.79
N PRO A 8 -3.76 23.87 16.67
CA PRO A 8 -3.18 24.36 17.90
C PRO A 8 -2.83 23.22 18.86
N VAL A 9 -1.80 23.45 19.68
CA VAL A 9 -1.46 22.63 20.83
C VAL A 9 -2.33 23.08 22.01
N GLN A 10 -3.29 22.24 22.39
CA GLN A 10 -4.16 22.49 23.53
C GLN A 10 -3.33 22.54 24.82
N GLY A 11 -3.58 23.56 25.63
CA GLY A 11 -2.80 23.85 26.84
C GLY A 11 -1.87 25.05 26.68
N LEU A 12 -1.56 25.46 25.45
CA LEU A 12 -0.84 26.72 25.21
C LEU A 12 -1.80 27.92 25.31
N SER A 13 -1.39 28.91 26.09
CA SER A 13 -2.06 30.20 26.23
C SER A 13 -1.34 31.26 25.40
N GLY A 14 -2.02 32.38 25.13
CA GLY A 14 -1.46 33.49 24.35
C GLY A 14 -1.76 33.44 22.85
N LYS A 15 -0.98 34.21 22.09
CA LYS A 15 -1.19 34.48 20.66
C LYS A 15 -0.78 33.32 19.75
N TYR A 16 0.27 32.60 20.14
CA TYR A 16 0.87 31.53 19.35
C TYR A 16 0.49 30.18 19.93
N LYS A 17 -0.24 29.36 19.17
CA LYS A 17 -0.70 28.04 19.63
C LYS A 17 -0.41 26.92 18.63
N SER A 18 -0.11 27.25 17.38
CA SER A 18 0.27 26.32 16.32
C SER A 18 1.60 26.72 15.69
N ALA A 19 2.23 25.79 14.94
CA ALA A 19 3.42 26.13 14.16
C ALA A 19 3.11 27.17 13.07
N ALA A 20 1.90 27.13 12.50
CA ALA A 20 1.45 28.12 11.54
C ALA A 20 1.40 29.55 12.13
N ASP A 21 1.03 29.70 13.41
CA ASP A 21 0.98 31.01 14.09
C ASP A 21 2.36 31.66 14.21
N ILE A 22 3.42 30.84 14.31
CA ILE A 22 4.82 31.30 14.38
C ILE A 22 5.50 31.29 12.99
N GLY A 23 4.74 31.17 11.91
CA GLY A 23 5.26 31.26 10.55
C GLY A 23 5.81 29.94 9.97
N ILE A 24 5.70 28.80 10.66
CA ILE A 24 6.12 27.50 10.15
C ILE A 24 4.89 26.71 9.69
N SER A 25 4.68 26.63 8.39
CA SER A 25 3.47 26.05 7.81
C SER A 25 3.77 25.13 6.63
N THR A 26 2.74 24.50 6.08
CA THR A 26 2.81 23.81 4.78
C THR A 26 2.12 24.67 3.72
N SER A 27 2.26 24.35 2.43
CA SER A 27 1.67 25.19 1.37
C SER A 27 0.19 25.51 1.65
N SER A 28 -0.21 26.76 1.42
CA SER A 28 -1.61 27.18 1.52
C SER A 28 -2.45 26.44 0.47
N TYR A 29 -3.73 26.19 0.77
CA TYR A 29 -4.69 25.69 -0.23
C TYR A 29 -5.03 26.74 -1.29
N VAL A 30 -4.82 28.01 -0.96
CA VAL A 30 -5.16 29.14 -1.80
C VAL A 30 -3.88 29.89 -2.16
N ASP A 31 -3.70 30.20 -3.42
CA ASP A 31 -2.60 31.05 -3.90
C ASP A 31 -2.87 32.54 -3.58
N SER A 32 -1.95 33.43 -3.97
CA SER A 32 -2.09 34.88 -3.77
C SER A 32 -3.28 35.50 -4.50
N ASP A 33 -3.80 34.82 -5.52
CA ASP A 33 -4.83 35.33 -6.42
C ASP A 33 -6.23 34.76 -6.09
N GLY A 34 -6.33 33.96 -5.02
CA GLY A 34 -7.57 33.32 -4.59
C GLY A 34 -7.87 31.99 -5.31
N GLY A 35 -6.96 31.51 -6.15
CA GLY A 35 -7.04 30.23 -6.86
C GLY A 35 -6.55 29.05 -6.01
N ILE A 36 -6.78 27.83 -6.52
CA ILE A 36 -6.27 26.61 -5.88
C ILE A 36 -4.77 26.55 -6.10
N ASN A 37 -4.01 26.52 -5.00
CA ASN A 37 -2.56 26.48 -5.08
C ASN A 37 -2.08 25.16 -5.74
N SER A 38 -1.36 25.27 -6.86
CA SER A 38 -0.82 24.12 -7.59
C SER A 38 0.22 23.32 -6.78
N GLU A 39 0.79 23.92 -5.74
CA GLU A 39 1.74 23.27 -4.83
C GLU A 39 1.05 22.46 -3.71
N ILE A 40 -0.27 22.31 -3.72
CA ILE A 40 -0.97 21.41 -2.77
C ILE A 40 -0.46 19.97 -2.92
N SER A 41 -0.19 19.53 -4.15
CA SER A 41 0.35 18.22 -4.47
C SER A 41 1.82 18.01 -4.05
N ASN A 42 2.52 19.06 -3.62
CA ASN A 42 3.94 19.00 -3.26
C ASN A 42 4.20 18.31 -1.89
N GLY A 43 3.40 17.32 -1.51
CA GLY A 43 3.76 16.33 -0.49
C GLY A 43 4.00 16.85 0.93
N GLY A 44 3.59 18.08 1.25
CA GLY A 44 3.80 18.65 2.59
C GLY A 44 5.14 19.34 2.78
N LYS A 45 5.71 19.96 1.73
CA LYS A 45 6.78 20.96 1.86
C LYS A 45 6.48 21.94 3.01
N ILE A 46 7.52 22.24 3.77
CA ILE A 46 7.47 23.21 4.88
C ILE A 46 7.93 24.57 4.36
N TYR A 47 7.14 25.59 4.64
CA TYR A 47 7.44 26.99 4.34
C TYR A 47 7.62 27.72 5.66
N VAL A 48 8.67 28.55 5.71
CA VAL A 48 9.02 29.35 6.88
C VAL A 48 8.93 30.82 6.52
N ASP A 49 8.02 31.53 7.19
CA ASP A 49 7.94 32.99 7.20
C ASP A 49 8.91 33.49 8.28
N GLU A 50 10.12 33.85 7.86
CA GLU A 50 11.21 34.22 8.78
C GLU A 50 10.87 35.44 9.63
N ASP A 51 10.13 36.40 9.10
CA ASP A 51 9.76 37.62 9.83
C ASP A 51 8.74 37.32 10.92
N LYS A 52 7.73 36.47 10.64
CA LYS A 52 6.81 35.99 11.68
C LYS A 52 7.52 35.14 12.73
N LEU A 53 8.43 34.26 12.29
CA LEU A 53 9.17 33.41 13.22
C LEU A 53 10.07 34.24 14.14
N ARG A 54 10.80 35.21 13.58
CA ARG A 54 11.64 36.13 14.36
C ARG A 54 10.81 36.93 15.36
N LYS A 55 9.68 37.49 14.92
CA LYS A 55 8.76 38.23 15.80
C LYS A 55 8.19 37.35 16.91
N ALA A 56 7.85 36.09 16.61
CA ALA A 56 7.35 35.16 17.62
C ALA A 56 8.43 34.82 18.66
N LEU A 57 9.68 34.63 18.24
CA LEU A 57 10.82 34.38 19.13
C LEU A 57 11.20 35.60 19.98
N GLU A 58 11.06 36.81 19.45
CA GLU A 58 11.26 38.05 20.20
C GLU A 58 10.18 38.26 21.27
N GLU A 59 8.92 37.90 20.95
CA GLU A 59 7.77 38.04 21.88
C GLU A 59 7.72 36.91 22.94
N ASP A 60 8.06 35.67 22.58
CA ASP A 60 8.15 34.51 23.49
C ASP A 60 9.30 33.57 23.06
N PRO A 61 10.50 33.68 23.66
CA PRO A 61 11.66 32.88 23.28
C PRO A 61 11.46 31.36 23.37
N ASP A 62 10.57 30.90 24.24
CA ASP A 62 10.31 29.47 24.46
C ASP A 62 9.22 28.93 23.53
N ILE A 63 8.59 29.77 22.70
CA ILE A 63 7.39 29.37 21.95
C ILE A 63 7.64 28.22 20.99
N VAL A 64 8.79 28.20 20.32
CA VAL A 64 9.14 27.11 19.38
C VAL A 64 9.22 25.79 20.13
N TYR A 65 9.84 25.78 21.31
CA TYR A 65 9.91 24.58 22.14
C TYR A 65 8.52 24.15 22.62
N LYS A 66 7.69 25.09 23.07
CA LYS A 66 6.30 24.79 23.45
C LYS A 66 5.50 24.20 22.28
N ILE A 67 5.66 24.71 21.06
CA ILE A 67 4.89 24.25 19.89
C ILE A 67 5.36 22.89 19.40
N PHE A 68 6.67 22.63 19.36
CA PHE A 68 7.22 21.40 18.79
C PHE A 68 7.42 20.29 19.84
N GLY A 69 7.86 20.66 21.03
CA GLY A 69 8.34 19.75 22.07
C GLY A 69 7.35 19.45 23.19
N THR A 70 6.16 20.04 23.21
CA THR A 70 5.15 19.70 24.23
C THR A 70 4.81 18.22 24.20
N SER A 71 5.02 17.55 25.33
CA SER A 71 4.54 16.20 25.58
C SER A 71 3.06 16.25 25.96
N GLY A 72 2.24 15.47 25.28
CA GLY A 72 0.82 15.32 25.60
C GLY A 72 0.37 13.88 25.39
N GLU A 73 -0.67 13.47 26.10
CA GLU A 73 -1.26 12.14 25.98
C GLU A 73 -2.09 12.00 24.69
N THR A 74 -2.70 13.10 24.24
CA THR A 74 -3.58 13.13 23.07
C THR A 74 -2.96 13.92 21.94
N ASN A 75 -3.34 13.62 20.69
CA ASN A 75 -2.87 14.38 19.53
C ASN A 75 -3.09 15.89 19.71
N SER A 76 -4.23 16.33 20.28
CA SER A 76 -4.53 17.75 20.49
C SER A 76 -3.63 18.43 21.51
N THR A 77 -3.08 17.72 22.50
CA THR A 77 -2.17 18.26 23.52
C THR A 77 -0.70 18.07 23.17
N GLN A 78 -0.39 17.20 22.22
CA GLN A 78 0.97 16.97 21.72
C GLN A 78 1.49 18.15 20.89
N GLY A 79 2.80 18.38 20.96
CA GLY A 79 3.53 19.25 20.06
C GLY A 79 3.69 18.66 18.66
N VAL A 80 4.09 19.50 17.71
CA VAL A 80 4.19 19.13 16.29
C VAL A 80 5.12 17.94 16.05
N ALA A 81 6.27 17.87 16.73
CA ALA A 81 7.24 16.79 16.52
C ALA A 81 6.65 15.42 16.89
N THR A 82 6.00 15.32 18.05
CA THR A 82 5.34 14.09 18.52
C THR A 82 4.19 13.69 17.59
N ARG A 83 3.36 14.65 17.16
CA ARG A 83 2.28 14.38 16.19
C ARG A 83 2.83 13.84 14.87
N LEU A 84 3.93 14.43 14.38
CA LEU A 84 4.57 14.02 13.14
C LEU A 84 5.14 12.60 13.27
N TYR A 85 5.84 12.33 14.37
CA TYR A 85 6.39 11.02 14.67
C TYR A 85 5.31 9.94 14.72
N ASN A 86 4.24 10.16 15.48
CA ASN A 86 3.14 9.20 15.60
C ASN A 86 2.49 8.93 14.24
N GLN A 87 2.24 9.98 13.45
CA GLN A 87 1.66 9.82 12.11
C GLN A 87 2.57 9.02 11.16
N LEU A 88 3.89 9.27 11.19
CA LEU A 88 4.85 8.51 10.39
C LEU A 88 4.94 7.05 10.86
N TYR A 89 4.92 6.82 12.17
CA TYR A 89 4.91 5.50 12.76
C TYR A 89 3.66 4.70 12.36
N ASP A 90 2.47 5.30 12.45
CA ASP A 90 1.21 4.65 12.05
C ASP A 90 1.18 4.36 10.54
N SER A 91 1.71 5.28 9.73
CA SER A 91 1.83 5.07 8.28
C SER A 91 2.76 3.91 7.96
N MET A 92 3.92 3.84 8.64
CA MET A 92 4.88 2.74 8.49
C MET A 92 4.30 1.41 8.98
N LYS A 93 3.56 1.43 10.09
CA LYS A 93 2.86 0.25 10.61
C LYS A 93 1.82 -0.25 9.60
N SER A 94 1.03 0.64 9.01
CA SER A 94 0.07 0.27 7.97
C SER A 94 0.75 -0.33 6.74
N ILE A 95 1.90 0.23 6.31
CA ILE A 95 2.70 -0.34 5.22
C ILE A 95 3.16 -1.75 5.59
N LYS A 96 3.67 -1.93 6.81
CA LYS A 96 4.09 -3.24 7.32
C LYS A 96 2.94 -4.26 7.35
N ASP A 97 1.75 -3.87 7.79
CA ASP A 97 0.60 -4.78 7.85
C ASP A 97 0.15 -5.24 6.45
N VAL A 98 0.38 -4.41 5.43
CA VAL A 98 0.04 -4.72 4.03
C VAL A 98 1.15 -5.51 3.32
N ALA A 99 2.40 -5.09 3.46
CA ALA A 99 3.52 -5.55 2.64
C ALA A 99 4.59 -6.37 3.38
N GLY A 100 4.54 -6.43 4.72
CA GLY A 100 5.54 -7.15 5.51
C GLY A 100 6.82 -6.38 5.79
N TYR A 101 7.85 -7.11 6.24
CA TYR A 101 9.20 -6.58 6.42
C TYR A 101 10.13 -7.13 5.33
N PRO A 102 11.05 -6.32 4.77
CA PRO A 102 11.92 -6.72 3.64
C PRO A 102 12.78 -7.97 3.89
N ASP A 103 13.12 -8.27 5.14
CA ASP A 103 14.01 -9.38 5.52
C ASP A 103 13.31 -10.54 6.26
N SER A 104 11.97 -10.54 6.33
CA SER A 104 11.22 -11.67 6.88
C SER A 104 10.65 -12.52 5.75
N THR A 105 10.70 -13.84 5.87
CA THR A 105 9.74 -14.76 5.22
C THR A 105 8.36 -14.45 5.78
N ASP A 106 7.79 -13.34 5.32
CA ASP A 106 6.52 -12.86 5.81
C ASP A 106 5.41 -13.71 5.21
N VAL A 107 4.64 -14.33 6.10
CA VAL A 107 3.44 -15.13 5.79
C VAL A 107 2.20 -14.47 6.38
N THR A 108 2.34 -13.32 7.03
CA THR A 108 1.30 -12.72 7.86
C THR A 108 0.67 -11.48 7.25
N SER A 109 1.43 -10.73 6.45
CA SER A 109 0.88 -9.55 5.76
C SER A 109 -0.21 -9.93 4.76
N SER A 110 -0.99 -8.91 4.40
CA SER A 110 -2.07 -9.07 3.43
C SER A 110 -1.55 -9.53 2.08
N LEU A 111 -0.42 -8.99 1.61
CA LEU A 111 0.19 -9.36 0.34
C LEU A 111 0.76 -10.77 0.38
N ALA A 112 1.41 -11.17 1.48
CA ALA A 112 1.92 -12.53 1.65
C ALA A 112 0.80 -13.58 1.55
N LYS A 113 -0.32 -13.36 2.25
CA LYS A 113 -1.49 -14.25 2.19
C LYS A 113 -2.13 -14.32 0.81
N GLN A 114 -2.16 -13.18 0.10
CA GLN A 114 -2.64 -13.16 -1.28
C GLN A 114 -1.72 -13.96 -2.20
N LEU A 115 -0.41 -13.87 -2.02
CA LEU A 115 0.55 -14.66 -2.78
C LEU A 115 0.38 -16.16 -2.53
N GLU A 116 0.21 -16.57 -1.27
CA GLU A 116 -0.08 -17.95 -0.89
C GLU A 116 -1.38 -18.49 -1.53
N ASP A 117 -2.48 -17.71 -1.49
CA ASP A 117 -3.73 -18.07 -2.18
C ASP A 117 -3.56 -18.20 -3.70
N PHE A 118 -2.71 -17.36 -4.32
CA PHE A 118 -2.39 -17.50 -5.74
C PHE A 118 -1.57 -18.75 -6.04
N ASP A 119 -0.57 -19.07 -5.22
CA ASP A 119 0.24 -20.27 -5.37
C ASP A 119 -0.62 -21.54 -5.25
N ASP A 120 -1.52 -21.61 -4.26
CA ASP A 120 -2.45 -22.73 -4.09
C ASP A 120 -3.39 -22.93 -5.29
N ARG A 121 -3.85 -21.83 -5.89
CA ARG A 121 -4.65 -21.86 -7.12
C ARG A 121 -3.82 -22.35 -8.31
N LEU A 122 -2.56 -21.93 -8.41
CA LEU A 122 -1.65 -22.39 -9.46
C LEU A 122 -1.36 -23.90 -9.32
N TYR A 123 -1.12 -24.39 -8.11
CA TYR A 123 -0.96 -25.83 -7.84
C TYR A 123 -2.20 -26.62 -8.25
N SER A 124 -3.38 -26.18 -7.83
CA SER A 124 -4.65 -26.82 -8.17
C SER A 124 -4.91 -26.85 -9.68
N MET A 125 -4.56 -25.77 -10.38
CA MET A 125 -4.72 -25.69 -11.84
C MET A 125 -3.73 -26.60 -12.56
N THR A 126 -2.49 -26.67 -12.07
CA THR A 126 -1.43 -27.54 -12.63
C THR A 126 -1.82 -29.02 -12.48
N ASP A 127 -2.29 -29.42 -11.30
CA ASP A 127 -2.77 -30.78 -11.05
C ASP A 127 -3.94 -31.15 -11.99
N ARG A 128 -4.89 -30.24 -12.17
CA ARG A 128 -6.00 -30.44 -13.12
C ARG A 128 -5.53 -30.60 -14.56
N LEU A 129 -4.53 -29.81 -14.99
CA LEU A 129 -3.96 -29.94 -16.34
C LEU A 129 -3.28 -31.29 -16.52
N GLN A 130 -2.53 -31.76 -15.51
CA GLN A 130 -1.91 -33.09 -15.53
C GLN A 130 -2.95 -34.21 -15.63
N GLN A 131 -4.03 -34.14 -14.84
CA GLN A 131 -5.14 -35.10 -14.96
C GLN A 131 -5.82 -35.08 -16.34
N MET A 132 -5.92 -33.91 -16.97
CA MET A 132 -6.46 -33.79 -18.32
C MET A 132 -5.53 -34.41 -19.37
N GLU A 133 -4.22 -34.19 -19.24
CA GLU A 133 -3.19 -34.80 -20.07
C GLU A 133 -3.25 -36.33 -19.98
N ASP A 134 -3.25 -36.89 -18.76
CA ASP A 134 -3.37 -38.33 -18.52
C ASP A 134 -4.64 -38.93 -19.15
N ARG A 135 -5.75 -38.20 -19.08
CA ARG A 135 -7.01 -38.61 -19.70
C ARG A 135 -6.89 -38.64 -21.22
N TYR A 136 -6.27 -37.63 -21.82
CA TYR A 136 -6.10 -37.57 -23.26
C TYR A 136 -5.16 -38.66 -23.78
N TYR A 137 -4.08 -38.99 -23.07
CA TYR A 137 -3.24 -40.13 -23.43
C TYR A 137 -4.03 -41.45 -23.43
N LYS A 138 -4.81 -41.71 -22.37
CA LYS A 138 -5.66 -42.91 -22.32
C LYS A 138 -6.69 -42.97 -23.46
N GLN A 139 -7.28 -41.84 -23.84
CA GLN A 139 -8.21 -41.77 -24.96
C GLN A 139 -7.51 -42.00 -26.30
N PHE A 140 -6.30 -41.48 -26.46
CA PHE A 140 -5.48 -41.70 -27.64
C PHE A 140 -5.11 -43.18 -27.80
N ASP A 141 -4.63 -43.83 -26.74
CA ASP A 141 -4.27 -45.27 -26.75
C ASP A 141 -5.50 -46.16 -27.07
N ALA A 142 -6.66 -45.81 -26.49
CA ALA A 142 -7.91 -46.50 -26.77
C ALA A 142 -8.34 -46.32 -28.24
N MET A 143 -8.16 -45.12 -28.80
CA MET A 143 -8.43 -44.83 -30.20
C MET A 143 -7.48 -45.59 -31.13
N GLU A 144 -6.19 -45.67 -30.80
CA GLU A 144 -5.20 -46.45 -31.57
C GLU A 144 -5.57 -47.95 -31.57
N THR A 145 -5.94 -48.48 -30.40
CA THR A 145 -6.41 -49.86 -30.28
C THR A 145 -7.68 -50.11 -31.09
N ALA A 146 -8.64 -49.17 -31.06
CA ALA A 146 -9.87 -49.26 -31.83
C ALA A 146 -9.62 -49.20 -33.34
N LEU A 147 -8.74 -48.29 -33.80
CA LEU A 147 -8.32 -48.20 -35.19
C LEU A 147 -7.65 -49.49 -35.66
N SER A 148 -6.72 -50.05 -34.87
CA SER A 148 -6.08 -51.33 -35.18
C SER A 148 -7.10 -52.47 -35.34
N LYS A 149 -8.10 -52.55 -34.44
CA LYS A 149 -9.20 -53.52 -34.55
C LYS A 149 -10.07 -53.29 -35.79
N LEU A 150 -10.38 -52.03 -36.12
CA LEU A 150 -11.15 -51.69 -37.32
C LEU A 150 -10.40 -52.04 -38.60
N THR A 151 -9.09 -51.79 -38.66
CA THR A 151 -8.26 -52.21 -39.80
C THR A 151 -8.29 -53.73 -39.96
N GLN A 152 -8.13 -54.50 -38.87
CA GLN A 152 -8.23 -55.97 -38.90
C GLN A 152 -9.61 -56.45 -39.40
N GLN A 153 -10.70 -55.84 -38.93
CA GLN A 153 -12.06 -56.17 -39.38
C GLN A 153 -12.27 -55.81 -40.86
N SER A 154 -11.78 -54.65 -41.31
CA SER A 154 -11.90 -54.22 -42.70
C SER A 154 -11.16 -55.17 -43.66
N SER A 155 -9.97 -55.64 -43.27
CA SER A 155 -9.20 -56.63 -44.03
C SER A 155 -9.92 -57.98 -44.10
N TRP A 156 -10.53 -58.43 -42.99
CA TRP A 156 -11.32 -59.66 -42.97
C TRP A 156 -12.54 -59.57 -43.89
N LEU A 157 -13.29 -58.45 -43.83
CA LEU A 157 -14.43 -58.22 -44.73
C LEU A 157 -13.98 -58.16 -46.19
N SER A 158 -12.89 -57.46 -46.51
CA SER A 158 -12.37 -57.39 -47.87
C SER A 158 -11.96 -58.77 -48.42
N GLN A 159 -11.41 -59.65 -47.60
CA GLN A 159 -11.09 -61.03 -48.00
C GLN A 159 -12.36 -61.84 -48.27
N GLN A 160 -13.41 -61.64 -47.47
CA GLN A 160 -14.68 -62.34 -47.63
C GLN A 160 -15.48 -61.87 -48.87
N PHE A 161 -15.33 -60.61 -49.29
CA PHE A 161 -16.00 -60.06 -50.48
C PHE A 161 -15.17 -60.16 -51.77
N SER A 162 -13.89 -60.52 -51.69
CA SER A 162 -12.98 -60.66 -52.84
C SER A 162 -12.70 -62.11 -53.24
N GLY A 163 -13.31 -63.09 -52.57
CA GLY A 163 -13.35 -64.50 -52.96
C GLY A 163 -14.74 -64.89 -53.42
#